data_AF-A0A820VLC6-F1
#
_entry.id   AF-A0A820VLC6-F1
#
_cell.length_a   1.000
_cell.length_b   1.000
_cell.length_c   1.000
_cell.angle_alpha   90.00
_cell.angle_beta   90.00
_cell.angle_gamma   90.00
#
_symmetry.space_group_name_H-M   'P 1'
#
loop_
_entity.id
_entity.type
_entity.pdbx_description
1 polymer ?
#
loop_
_entity_poly.entity_id
_entity_poly.type
_entity_poly.pdbx_seq_one_letter_code
_entity_poly.pdbx_strand_id
1 'polypeptide(L)'
;TGLDPDLNPKIIIIDKNTGTDQSSSQWHEELHQFLQIKHGCKLSLVSLKAVFISNVSYLKLYQNLYGLSGTLGSRDEKQLLNELYNIDLIKIPTSKPKNFFEERPIISGYKEQWTNSIYDETKKKIIKDRSVLIICETVKHVDYISKCLVKRAMEDLQNDPSNIIYDSLKKPYVYKREHEEFTFGQGNELLNCGTVIIATNLAGRGTDIKLEQKLVEAGGLHVIVTFLPNNCRIEEQAYGSAA
;
A
#
# COMPACT_ATOMS: atom_id res chain seq x y z
N THR A 1 33.56 -36.62 -4.60
CA THR A 1 32.43 -36.61 -5.55
C THR A 1 31.17 -36.84 -4.75
N GLY A 2 30.45 -35.77 -4.40
CA GLY A 2 29.18 -35.87 -3.69
C GLY A 2 28.05 -36.16 -4.68
N LEU A 3 27.20 -37.13 -4.35
CA LEU A 3 26.01 -37.47 -5.13
C LEU A 3 24.81 -36.68 -4.58
N ASP A 4 24.14 -35.92 -5.45
CA ASP A 4 22.79 -35.39 -5.22
C ASP A 4 21.79 -36.57 -5.11
N PRO A 5 20.59 -36.42 -4.53
CA PRO A 5 19.55 -37.47 -4.56
C PRO A 5 19.21 -37.94 -5.98
N ASP A 6 19.50 -37.11 -6.99
CA ASP A 6 19.31 -37.37 -8.42
C ASP A 6 20.52 -38.06 -9.11
N LEU A 7 21.53 -38.54 -8.36
CA LEU A 7 22.74 -39.23 -8.85
C LEU A 7 23.59 -38.44 -9.87
N ASN A 8 23.34 -37.15 -10.05
CA ASN A 8 24.08 -36.33 -10.99
C ASN A 8 25.45 -35.91 -10.42
N PRO A 9 26.54 -36.06 -11.18
CA PRO A 9 27.86 -35.60 -10.74
C PRO A 9 27.84 -34.07 -10.58
N LYS A 10 28.26 -33.59 -9.41
CA LYS A 10 28.31 -32.18 -9.05
C LYS A 10 29.70 -31.79 -8.54
N ILE A 11 30.13 -30.59 -8.92
CA ILE A 11 31.33 -29.97 -8.38
C ILE A 11 30.97 -29.30 -7.04
N ILE A 12 31.64 -29.72 -5.97
CA ILE A 12 31.46 -29.18 -4.61
C ILE A 12 32.81 -28.63 -4.15
N ILE A 13 32.79 -27.41 -3.60
CA ILE A 13 33.98 -26.76 -3.04
C ILE A 13 34.21 -27.33 -1.63
N ILE A 14 35.43 -27.73 -1.32
CA ILE A 14 35.83 -28.19 0.01
C ILE A 14 36.69 -27.12 0.67
N ASP A 15 36.31 -26.70 1.87
CA ASP A 15 37.16 -25.81 2.68
C ASP A 15 38.44 -26.55 3.11
N LYS A 16 39.60 -25.98 2.80
CA LYS A 16 40.91 -26.55 3.11
C LYS A 16 41.16 -26.68 4.61
N ASN A 17 40.62 -25.79 5.43
CA ASN A 17 40.89 -25.75 6.87
C ASN A 17 39.98 -26.70 7.65
N THR A 18 38.71 -26.76 7.28
CA THR A 18 37.68 -27.52 8.02
C THR A 18 37.29 -28.83 7.35
N GLY A 19 37.63 -29.02 6.07
CA GLY A 19 37.19 -30.16 5.27
C GLY A 19 35.68 -30.15 4.97
N THR A 20 34.98 -29.04 5.25
CA THR A 20 33.52 -28.96 5.10
C THR A 20 33.10 -28.71 3.66
N ASP A 21 31.97 -29.32 3.29
CA ASP A 21 31.34 -29.16 1.99
C ASP A 21 30.64 -27.79 1.86
N GLN A 22 31.04 -27.00 0.88
CA GLN A 22 30.46 -25.70 0.54
C GLN A 22 29.53 -25.85 -0.68
N SER A 23 28.43 -26.58 -0.51
CA SER A 23 27.53 -27.00 -1.60
C SER A 23 26.75 -25.86 -2.28
N SER A 24 26.64 -24.70 -1.63
CA SER A 24 26.01 -23.47 -2.14
C SER A 24 26.99 -22.50 -2.81
N SER A 25 28.30 -22.77 -2.72
CA SER A 25 29.33 -21.86 -3.23
C SER A 25 29.76 -22.22 -4.65
N GLN A 26 30.09 -21.20 -5.45
CA GLN A 26 30.63 -21.35 -6.80
C GLN A 26 31.88 -20.47 -6.98
N TRP A 27 32.87 -20.95 -7.72
CA TRP A 27 34.01 -20.13 -8.14
C TRP A 27 33.57 -19.08 -9.18
N HIS A 28 34.17 -17.89 -9.09
CA HIS A 28 33.91 -16.77 -9.99
C HIS A 28 34.67 -16.91 -11.32
N GLU A 29 34.46 -15.95 -12.24
CA GLU A 29 35.16 -15.86 -13.54
C GLU A 29 35.05 -17.14 -14.38
N GLU A 30 33.85 -17.75 -14.38
CA GLU A 30 33.52 -18.93 -15.18
C GLU A 30 34.33 -20.20 -14.82
N LEU A 31 35.19 -20.15 -13.80
CA LEU A 31 36.01 -21.28 -13.36
C LEU A 31 35.15 -22.46 -12.90
N HIS A 32 34.03 -22.19 -12.22
CA HIS A 32 33.12 -23.23 -11.76
C HIS A 32 32.46 -23.95 -12.94
N GLN A 33 32.03 -23.19 -13.96
CA GLN A 33 31.45 -23.72 -15.19
C GLN A 33 32.50 -24.50 -16.00
N PHE A 34 33.74 -23.99 -16.09
CA PHE A 34 34.85 -24.70 -16.72
C PHE A 34 35.11 -26.07 -16.06
N LEU A 35 35.13 -26.13 -14.73
CA LEU A 35 35.29 -27.39 -14.00
C LEU A 35 34.10 -28.33 -14.21
N GLN A 36 32.87 -27.81 -14.25
CA GLN A 36 31.67 -28.60 -14.57
C GLN A 36 31.81 -29.23 -15.97
N ILE A 37 32.24 -28.47 -16.97
CA ILE A 37 32.48 -28.98 -18.34
C ILE A 37 33.58 -30.04 -18.34
N LYS A 38 34.74 -29.73 -17.71
CA LYS A 38 35.89 -30.64 -17.64
C LYS A 38 35.53 -32.00 -17.03
N HIS A 39 34.63 -32.00 -16.04
CA HIS A 39 34.23 -33.20 -15.31
C HIS A 39 32.87 -33.77 -15.77
N GLY A 40 32.32 -33.29 -16.89
CA GLY A 40 31.05 -33.81 -17.44
C GLY A 40 29.84 -33.63 -16.53
N CYS A 41 29.87 -32.63 -15.64
CA CYS A 41 28.78 -32.29 -14.73
C CYS A 41 27.75 -31.40 -15.44
N LYS A 42 26.51 -31.36 -14.92
CA LYS A 42 25.47 -30.44 -15.40
C LYS A 42 25.94 -28.99 -15.25
N LEU A 43 25.82 -28.21 -16.34
CA LEU A 43 26.22 -26.81 -16.34
C LEU A 43 25.25 -25.97 -15.50
N SER A 44 25.80 -25.18 -14.60
CA SER A 44 25.07 -24.16 -13.84
C SER A 44 24.97 -22.85 -14.64
N LEU A 45 23.89 -22.10 -14.45
CA LEU A 45 23.76 -20.76 -15.04
C LEU A 45 24.85 -19.85 -14.49
N VAL A 46 25.48 -19.07 -15.36
CA VAL A 46 26.40 -18.01 -14.94
C VAL A 46 25.59 -16.98 -14.17
N SER A 47 25.90 -16.81 -12.89
CA SER A 47 25.31 -15.74 -12.08
C SER A 47 25.85 -14.41 -12.59
N LEU A 48 25.02 -13.65 -13.31
CA LEU A 48 25.32 -12.26 -13.62
C LEU A 48 25.38 -11.50 -12.29
N LYS A 49 26.52 -10.86 -12.02
CA LYS A 49 26.65 -9.94 -10.89
C LYS A 49 25.80 -8.69 -11.20
N ALA A 50 24.55 -8.70 -10.75
CA ALA A 50 23.78 -7.47 -10.70
C ALA A 50 24.42 -6.54 -9.66
N VAL A 51 24.81 -5.34 -10.10
CA VAL A 51 25.34 -4.30 -9.21
C VAL A 51 24.15 -3.60 -8.57
N PHE A 52 23.97 -3.79 -7.27
CA PHE A 52 22.94 -3.12 -6.50
C PHE A 52 23.55 -2.05 -5.61
N ILE A 53 22.89 -0.91 -5.53
CA ILE A 53 23.14 0.12 -4.53
C ILE A 53 21.88 0.27 -3.68
N SER A 54 22.03 0.38 -2.36
CA SER A 54 20.89 0.65 -1.48
C SER A 54 20.40 2.08 -1.69
N ASN A 55 19.11 2.35 -1.45
CA ASN A 55 18.58 3.72 -1.50
C ASN A 55 19.32 4.65 -0.51
N VAL A 56 19.76 4.13 0.63
CA VAL A 56 20.56 4.87 1.61
C VAL A 56 21.90 5.30 0.99
N SER A 57 22.64 4.35 0.44
CA SER A 57 23.94 4.62 -0.20
C SER A 57 23.79 5.53 -1.41
N TYR A 58 22.75 5.32 -2.22
CA TYR A 58 22.47 6.12 -3.41
C TYR A 58 22.17 7.58 -3.08
N LEU A 59 21.29 7.84 -2.09
CA LEU A 59 20.96 9.20 -1.68
C LEU A 59 22.14 9.93 -1.02
N LYS A 60 23.07 9.21 -0.38
CA LYS A 60 24.32 9.77 0.16
C LYS A 60 25.30 10.28 -0.91
N LEU A 61 25.12 9.91 -2.18
CA LEU A 61 25.96 10.42 -3.27
C LEU A 61 25.65 11.88 -3.63
N TYR A 62 24.49 12.40 -3.21
CA TYR A 62 24.10 13.78 -3.47
C TYR A 62 24.78 14.73 -2.49
N GLN A 63 25.35 15.82 -3.03
CA GLN A 63 25.96 16.87 -2.21
C GLN A 63 24.93 17.60 -1.34
N ASN A 64 23.73 17.82 -1.89
CA ASN A 64 22.62 18.47 -1.21
C ASN A 64 21.40 17.55 -1.26
N LEU A 65 20.77 17.32 -0.11
CA LEU A 65 19.58 16.50 0.01
C LEU A 65 18.45 17.30 0.66
N TYR A 66 17.36 17.49 -0.08
CA TYR A 66 16.14 18.14 0.40
C TYR A 66 14.96 17.21 0.21
N GLY A 67 13.99 17.26 1.11
CA GLY A 67 12.80 16.42 1.05
C GLY A 67 11.61 17.09 1.72
N LEU A 68 10.42 16.77 1.20
CA LEU A 68 9.14 17.23 1.74
C LEU A 68 8.28 16.00 2.00
N SER A 69 7.61 15.98 3.15
CA SER A 69 6.64 14.94 3.47
C SER A 69 5.57 15.49 4.41
N GLY A 70 4.32 15.09 4.17
CA GLY A 70 3.23 15.35 5.11
C GLY A 70 3.37 14.56 6.42
N THR A 71 4.04 13.40 6.37
CA THR A 71 4.24 12.52 7.53
C THR A 71 5.69 12.07 7.60
N LEU A 72 6.42 12.54 8.63
CA LEU A 72 7.78 12.08 8.93
C LEU A 72 7.80 10.90 9.91
N GLY A 73 6.63 10.45 10.35
CA GLY A 73 6.48 9.28 11.21
C GLY A 73 6.84 9.50 12.67
N SER A 74 7.17 8.39 13.33
CA SER A 74 7.48 8.34 14.75
C SER A 74 8.75 9.13 15.09
N ARG A 75 9.02 9.33 16.38
CA ARG A 75 10.25 9.97 16.83
C ARG A 75 11.49 9.17 16.38
N ASP A 76 11.42 7.85 16.43
CA ASP A 76 12.53 6.97 16.09
C ASP A 76 12.82 7.00 14.58
N GLU A 77 11.77 7.05 13.74
CA GLU A 77 11.92 7.19 12.28
C GLU A 77 12.58 8.52 11.90
N LYS A 78 12.23 9.61 12.59
CA LYS A 78 12.85 10.93 12.41
C LYS A 78 14.32 10.93 12.83
N GLN A 79 14.63 10.31 13.96
CA GLN A 79 16.01 10.19 14.43
C GLN A 79 16.85 9.37 13.44
N LEU A 80 16.31 8.25 12.95
CA LEU A 80 16.98 7.43 11.94
C LEU A 80 17.29 8.23 10.66
N LEU A 81 16.36 9.07 10.20
CA LEU A 81 16.62 9.92 9.03
C LEU A 81 17.76 10.91 9.27
N ASN A 82 17.81 11.53 10.46
CA ASN A 82 18.90 12.43 10.84
C ASN A 82 20.24 11.67 10.91
N GLU A 83 20.29 10.50 11.56
CA GLU A 83 21.51 9.70 11.68
C GLU A 83 22.01 9.16 10.33
N LEU A 84 21.09 8.74 9.46
CA LEU A 84 21.45 8.20 8.16
C LEU A 84 21.93 9.28 7.20
N TYR A 85 21.24 10.42 7.13
CA TYR A 85 21.46 11.41 6.06
C TYR A 85 22.02 12.74 6.54
N ASN A 86 22.21 12.93 7.85
CA ASN A 86 22.64 14.18 8.47
C ASN A 86 21.78 15.39 8.04
N ILE A 87 20.46 15.21 8.11
CA ILE A 87 19.48 16.23 7.70
C ILE A 87 18.74 16.83 8.89
N ASP A 88 18.48 18.13 8.81
CA ASP A 88 17.60 18.83 9.74
C ASP A 88 16.13 18.66 9.36
N LEU A 89 15.27 18.57 10.38
CA LEU A 89 13.84 18.40 10.20
C LEU A 89 13.11 19.64 10.72
N ILE A 90 12.36 20.31 9.85
CA ILE A 90 11.59 21.51 10.17
C ILE A 90 10.10 21.21 9.98
N LYS A 91 9.28 21.55 10.97
CA LYS A 91 7.82 21.44 10.89
C LYS A 91 7.23 22.77 10.45
N ILE A 92 6.65 22.80 9.25
CA ILE A 92 5.94 23.96 8.71
C ILE A 92 4.51 24.00 9.29
N PRO A 93 4.03 25.13 9.83
CA PRO A 93 2.66 25.25 10.32
C PRO A 93 1.65 25.14 9.17
N THR A 94 0.45 24.62 9.47
CA THR A 94 -0.61 24.49 8.46
C THR A 94 -1.27 25.84 8.20
N SER A 95 -1.65 26.08 6.94
CA SER A 95 -2.36 27.32 6.54
C SER A 95 -3.75 27.43 7.19
N LYS A 96 -4.42 26.29 7.40
CA LYS A 96 -5.72 26.19 8.09
C LYS A 96 -5.60 25.23 9.28
N PRO A 97 -6.41 25.40 10.33
CA PRO A 97 -6.50 24.42 11.41
C PRO A 97 -7.07 23.11 10.86
N LYS A 98 -6.56 21.98 11.36
CA LYS A 98 -7.11 20.67 11.02
C LYS A 98 -8.53 20.57 11.57
N ASN A 99 -9.49 20.23 10.72
CA ASN A 99 -10.89 20.05 11.10
C ASN A 99 -11.38 18.69 10.61
N PHE A 100 -10.99 17.63 11.33
CA PHE A 100 -11.53 16.29 11.13
C PHE A 100 -11.94 15.70 12.48
N PHE A 101 -12.90 14.78 12.45
CA PHE A 101 -13.37 14.06 13.63
C PHE A 101 -13.02 12.59 13.50
N GLU A 102 -12.32 12.05 14.49
CA GLU A 102 -12.01 10.62 14.56
C GLU A 102 -13.16 9.88 15.25
N GLU A 103 -13.73 8.90 14.56
CA GLU A 103 -14.75 8.02 15.12
C GLU A 103 -14.10 6.84 15.85
N ARG A 104 -14.81 6.28 16.84
CA ARG A 104 -14.29 5.14 17.60
C ARG A 104 -14.06 3.95 16.66
N PRO A 105 -12.93 3.22 16.78
CA PRO A 105 -12.65 2.08 15.93
C PRO A 105 -13.69 0.97 16.15
N ILE A 106 -14.09 0.31 15.07
CA ILE A 106 -14.99 -0.84 15.09
C ILE A 106 -14.15 -2.11 14.93
N ILE A 107 -14.16 -2.98 15.94
CA ILE A 107 -13.47 -4.26 15.88
C ILE A 107 -14.48 -5.32 15.42
N SER A 108 -14.19 -5.97 14.29
CA SER A 108 -14.99 -7.07 13.77
C SER A 108 -14.24 -8.38 13.92
N GLY A 109 -14.91 -9.41 14.46
CA GLY A 109 -14.28 -10.71 14.70
C GLY A 109 -14.18 -11.60 13.46
N TYR A 110 -15.12 -11.45 12.52
CA TYR A 110 -15.21 -12.26 11.31
C TYR A 110 -15.32 -11.40 10.06
N LYS A 111 -14.91 -11.98 8.92
CA LYS A 111 -14.88 -11.30 7.62
C LYS A 111 -16.24 -10.78 7.16
N GLU A 112 -17.32 -11.52 7.44
CA GLU A 112 -18.68 -11.10 7.10
C GLU A 112 -19.17 -9.93 7.98
N GLN A 113 -18.90 -9.99 9.28
CA GLN A 113 -19.20 -8.88 10.20
C GLN A 113 -18.40 -7.63 9.82
N TRP A 114 -17.15 -7.79 9.40
CA TRP A 114 -16.30 -6.71 8.91
C TRP A 114 -16.87 -6.05 7.66
N THR A 115 -17.28 -6.84 6.65
CA THR A 115 -17.93 -6.28 5.46
C THR A 115 -19.27 -5.61 5.77
N ASN A 116 -20.07 -6.19 6.67
CA ASN A 116 -21.34 -5.61 7.07
C ASN A 116 -21.15 -4.29 7.82
N SER A 117 -20.13 -4.22 8.68
CA SER A 117 -19.80 -2.98 9.41
C SER A 117 -19.37 -1.86 8.46
N ILE A 118 -18.55 -2.18 7.44
CA ILE A 118 -18.17 -1.22 6.39
C ILE A 118 -19.40 -0.76 5.60
N TYR A 119 -20.28 -1.69 5.21
CA TYR A 119 -21.51 -1.37 4.48
C TYR A 119 -22.43 -0.47 5.30
N ASP A 120 -22.71 -0.82 6.55
CA ASP A 120 -23.61 -0.08 7.43
C ASP A 120 -23.10 1.34 7.69
N GLU A 121 -21.79 1.50 7.88
CA GLU A 121 -21.19 2.81 8.07
C GLU A 121 -21.25 3.65 6.79
N THR A 122 -20.91 3.04 5.65
CA THR A 122 -21.02 3.69 4.33
C THR A 122 -22.45 4.15 4.07
N LYS A 123 -23.44 3.29 4.35
CA LYS A 123 -24.87 3.57 4.22
C LYS A 123 -25.28 4.78 5.07
N LYS A 124 -24.91 4.80 6.36
CA LYS A 124 -25.23 5.92 7.26
C LYS A 124 -24.66 7.25 6.79
N LYS A 125 -23.46 7.27 6.21
CA LYS A 125 -22.85 8.50 5.71
C LYS A 125 -23.50 8.99 4.43
N ILE A 126 -23.80 8.08 3.49
CA ILE A 126 -24.49 8.44 2.24
C ILE A 126 -25.90 9.00 2.51
N ILE A 127 -26.65 8.43 3.47
CA ILE A 127 -27.97 8.96 3.87
C ILE A 127 -27.87 10.42 4.36
N LYS A 128 -26.71 10.81 4.91
CA LYS A 128 -26.43 12.18 5.36
C LYS A 128 -25.80 13.05 4.27
N ASP A 129 -25.94 12.68 3.00
CA ASP A 129 -25.34 13.36 1.83
C ASP A 129 -23.80 13.43 1.86
N ARG A 130 -23.13 12.57 2.64
CA ARG A 130 -21.66 12.50 2.65
C ARG A 130 -21.14 11.48 1.64
N SER A 131 -19.88 11.69 1.24
CA SER A 131 -19.12 10.77 0.40
C SER A 131 -18.13 9.96 1.23
N VAL A 132 -17.78 8.77 0.76
CA VAL A 132 -17.01 7.80 1.54
C VAL A 132 -15.82 7.30 0.73
N LEU A 133 -14.63 7.39 1.31
CA LEU A 133 -13.40 6.79 0.81
C LEU A 133 -13.02 5.59 1.69
N ILE A 134 -12.99 4.41 1.09
CA ILE A 134 -12.67 3.14 1.76
C ILE A 134 -11.25 2.74 1.35
N ILE A 135 -10.33 2.71 2.31
CA ILE A 135 -8.93 2.38 2.10
C ILE A 135 -8.67 0.93 2.52
N CYS A 136 -8.13 0.17 1.58
CA CYS A 136 -7.86 -1.25 1.69
C CYS A 136 -6.36 -1.55 1.66
N GLU A 137 -5.95 -2.57 2.40
CA GLU A 137 -4.55 -3.01 2.44
C GLU A 137 -4.09 -3.61 1.11
N THR A 138 -4.96 -4.40 0.48
CA THR A 138 -4.61 -5.18 -0.72
C THR A 138 -5.62 -5.00 -1.84
N VAL A 139 -5.17 -5.19 -3.08
CA VAL A 139 -6.04 -5.21 -4.27
C VAL A 139 -7.15 -6.27 -4.14
N LYS A 140 -6.85 -7.40 -3.50
CA LYS A 140 -7.85 -8.46 -3.25
C LYS A 140 -8.97 -7.96 -2.33
N HIS A 141 -8.65 -7.17 -1.30
CA HIS A 141 -9.64 -6.58 -0.41
C HIS A 141 -10.48 -5.53 -1.11
N VAL A 142 -9.89 -4.70 -1.98
CA VAL A 142 -10.63 -3.76 -2.83
C VAL A 142 -11.68 -4.49 -3.66
N ASP A 143 -11.29 -5.54 -4.39
CA ASP A 143 -12.21 -6.32 -5.22
C ASP A 143 -13.30 -7.02 -4.41
N TYR A 144 -12.93 -7.55 -3.25
CA TYR A 144 -13.85 -8.25 -2.36
C TYR A 144 -14.89 -7.29 -1.77
N ILE A 145 -14.46 -6.16 -1.21
CA ILE A 145 -15.35 -5.16 -0.61
C ILE A 145 -16.27 -4.57 -1.68
N SER A 146 -15.73 -4.21 -2.86
CA SER A 146 -16.53 -3.69 -3.96
C SER A 146 -17.69 -4.62 -4.33
N LYS A 147 -17.42 -5.92 -4.49
CA LYS A 147 -18.46 -6.93 -4.76
C LYS A 147 -19.46 -7.06 -3.61
N CYS A 148 -19.00 -7.05 -2.37
CA CYS A 148 -19.88 -7.18 -1.20
C CYS A 148 -20.81 -5.97 -1.05
N LEU A 149 -20.30 -4.75 -1.25
CA LEU A 149 -21.10 -3.52 -1.18
C LEU A 149 -22.20 -3.50 -2.24
N VAL A 150 -21.87 -3.84 -3.49
CA VAL A 150 -22.86 -3.92 -4.58
C VAL A 150 -23.92 -4.99 -4.28
N LYS A 151 -23.49 -6.20 -3.88
CA LYS A 151 -24.40 -7.29 -3.53
C LYS A 151 -25.37 -6.87 -2.43
N ARG A 152 -24.85 -6.27 -1.36
CA ARG A 152 -25.66 -5.85 -0.21
C ARG A 152 -26.60 -4.70 -0.55
N ALA A 153 -26.16 -3.76 -1.39
CA ALA A 153 -27.03 -2.72 -1.92
C ALA A 153 -28.19 -3.28 -2.76
N MET A 154 -27.96 -4.35 -3.54
CA MET A 154 -29.03 -5.04 -4.27
C MET A 154 -30.02 -5.74 -3.33
N GLU A 155 -29.52 -6.43 -2.29
CA GLU A 155 -30.35 -7.07 -1.27
C GLU A 155 -31.23 -6.04 -0.54
N ASP A 156 -30.67 -4.89 -0.17
CA ASP A 156 -31.41 -3.80 0.48
C ASP A 156 -32.45 -3.17 -0.46
N LEU A 157 -32.16 -3.04 -1.76
CA LEU A 157 -33.12 -2.51 -2.76
C LEU A 157 -34.31 -3.46 -2.95
N GLN A 158 -34.11 -4.79 -2.86
CA GLN A 158 -35.20 -5.76 -2.93
C GLN A 158 -36.14 -5.65 -1.72
N ASN A 159 -35.58 -5.34 -0.54
CA ASN A 159 -36.35 -5.17 0.69
C ASN A 159 -37.04 -3.80 0.76
N ASP A 160 -36.39 -2.75 0.24
CA ASP A 160 -36.90 -1.38 0.20
C ASP A 160 -36.62 -0.71 -1.17
N PRO A 161 -37.60 -0.69 -2.07
CA PRO A 161 -37.47 -0.07 -3.40
C PRO A 161 -37.22 1.44 -3.38
N SER A 162 -37.46 2.10 -2.24
CA SER A 162 -37.22 3.55 -2.08
C SER A 162 -35.76 3.87 -1.70
N ASN A 163 -34.89 2.87 -1.64
CA ASN A 163 -33.51 3.02 -1.18
C ASN A 163 -32.63 3.79 -2.18
N ILE A 164 -32.54 5.11 -1.98
CA ILE A 164 -31.76 6.09 -2.75
C ILE A 164 -30.25 5.75 -2.79
N ILE A 165 -29.78 4.91 -1.88
CA ILE A 165 -28.36 4.60 -1.66
C ILE A 165 -27.84 3.60 -2.72
N TYR A 166 -28.74 2.89 -3.42
CA TYR A 166 -28.34 1.97 -4.48
C TYR A 166 -27.60 2.70 -5.62
N ASP A 167 -28.04 3.90 -5.99
CA ASP A 167 -27.39 4.65 -7.08
C ASP A 167 -25.94 5.04 -6.77
N SER A 168 -25.66 5.31 -5.50
CA SER A 168 -24.31 5.56 -4.96
C SER A 168 -23.44 4.30 -4.90
N LEU A 169 -24.04 3.14 -4.59
CA LEU A 169 -23.32 1.89 -4.32
C LEU A 169 -23.27 0.91 -5.50
N LYS A 170 -24.10 1.08 -6.54
CA LYS A 170 -24.16 0.18 -7.70
C LYS A 170 -22.84 0.13 -8.48
N LYS A 171 -22.07 1.22 -8.43
CA LYS A 171 -20.80 1.34 -9.14
C LYS A 171 -19.84 2.25 -8.37
N PRO A 172 -19.22 1.76 -7.28
CA PRO A 172 -18.20 2.51 -6.58
C PRO A 172 -17.00 2.77 -7.50
N TYR A 173 -16.34 3.90 -7.31
CA TYR A 173 -15.07 4.19 -7.98
C TYR A 173 -13.99 3.32 -7.35
N VAL A 174 -13.24 2.59 -8.16
CA VAL A 174 -12.26 1.62 -7.69
C VAL A 174 -10.87 1.97 -8.20
N TYR A 175 -9.93 2.15 -7.28
CA TYR A 175 -8.53 2.45 -7.58
C TYR A 175 -7.61 1.44 -6.87
N LYS A 176 -6.66 0.88 -7.60
CA LYS A 176 -5.85 -0.27 -7.15
C LYS A 176 -4.36 -0.01 -7.22
N ARG A 177 -3.92 0.76 -8.21
CA ARG A 177 -2.51 0.96 -8.55
C ARG A 177 -1.99 2.30 -8.04
N GLU A 178 -0.69 2.39 -7.79
CA GLU A 178 -0.04 3.62 -7.29
C GLU A 178 -0.17 4.79 -8.27
N HIS A 179 -0.06 4.54 -9.57
CA HIS A 179 -0.19 5.57 -10.62
C HIS A 179 -1.65 5.90 -10.97
N GLU A 180 -2.63 5.26 -10.32
CA GLU A 180 -4.03 5.62 -10.52
C GLU A 180 -4.36 6.81 -9.63
N GLU A 181 -4.46 7.98 -10.25
CA GLU A 181 -4.95 9.20 -9.63
C GLU A 181 -6.47 9.13 -9.43
N PHE A 182 -6.95 9.79 -8.38
CA PHE A 182 -8.40 9.94 -8.20
C PHE A 182 -8.96 10.88 -9.27
N THR A 183 -10.05 10.46 -9.90
CA THR A 183 -10.73 11.24 -10.94
C THR A 183 -11.10 12.65 -10.42
N PHE A 184 -11.47 12.74 -9.14
CA PHE A 184 -11.87 13.97 -8.44
C PHE A 184 -10.71 14.90 -8.01
N GLY A 185 -9.48 14.60 -8.43
CA GLY A 185 -8.35 15.53 -8.29
C GLY A 185 -7.74 15.95 -9.63
N GLN A 186 -8.28 15.47 -10.76
CA GLN A 186 -7.89 15.96 -12.08
C GLN A 186 -8.84 17.09 -12.52
N GLY A 187 -8.26 18.25 -12.87
CA GLY A 187 -9.00 19.39 -13.40
C GLY A 187 -9.93 20.08 -12.39
N ASN A 188 -11.16 20.39 -12.84
CA ASN A 188 -12.21 21.08 -12.08
C ASN A 188 -13.30 20.14 -11.58
N GLU A 189 -13.13 18.82 -11.68
CA GLU A 189 -14.11 17.87 -11.16
C GLU A 189 -14.10 17.88 -9.63
N LEU A 190 -15.29 18.03 -9.06
CA LEU A 190 -15.50 18.06 -7.61
C LEU A 190 -16.15 16.74 -7.18
N LEU A 191 -15.78 16.27 -5.99
CA LEU A 191 -16.43 15.13 -5.37
C LEU A 191 -17.84 15.54 -4.93
N ASN A 192 -18.83 14.93 -5.56
CA ASN A 192 -20.25 15.15 -5.27
C ASN A 192 -20.70 14.28 -4.09
N CYS A 193 -21.80 14.67 -3.44
CA CYS A 193 -22.47 13.91 -2.37
C CYS A 193 -22.79 12.46 -2.77
N GLY A 194 -22.74 11.55 -1.80
CA GLY A 194 -23.10 10.15 -2.00
C GLY A 194 -22.14 9.37 -2.91
N THR A 195 -20.92 9.87 -3.11
CA THR A 195 -19.91 9.15 -3.92
C THR A 195 -19.15 8.16 -3.05
N VAL A 196 -18.99 6.92 -3.53
CA VAL A 196 -18.20 5.88 -2.87
C VAL A 196 -16.95 5.57 -3.66
N ILE A 197 -15.80 5.73 -3.01
CA ILE A 197 -14.48 5.43 -3.55
C ILE A 197 -13.88 4.28 -2.73
N ILE A 198 -13.32 3.28 -3.40
CA ILE A 198 -12.60 2.15 -2.80
C ILE A 198 -11.20 2.13 -3.39
N ALA A 199 -10.21 2.33 -2.54
CA ALA A 199 -8.82 2.50 -2.94
C ALA A 199 -7.90 1.53 -2.18
N THR A 200 -6.77 1.15 -2.77
CA THR A 200 -5.64 0.65 -1.97
C THR A 200 -4.96 1.82 -1.26
N ASN A 201 -4.20 1.54 -0.19
CA ASN A 201 -3.40 2.56 0.50
C ASN A 201 -2.41 3.32 -0.42
N LEU A 202 -2.05 2.74 -1.56
CA LEU A 202 -1.12 3.36 -2.52
C LEU A 202 -1.83 4.15 -3.63
N ALA A 203 -3.12 3.87 -3.88
CA ALA A 203 -3.84 4.51 -4.98
C ALA A 203 -4.27 5.94 -4.61
N GLY A 204 -4.25 6.85 -5.59
CA GLY A 204 -4.56 8.27 -5.41
C GLY A 204 -3.55 9.04 -4.56
N ARG A 205 -2.36 8.47 -4.34
CA ARG A 205 -1.28 9.15 -3.63
C ARG A 205 -0.81 10.37 -4.43
N GLY A 206 -0.87 11.55 -3.80
CA GLY A 206 -0.50 12.82 -4.44
C GLY A 206 -1.65 13.49 -5.20
N THR A 207 -2.87 12.96 -5.09
CA THR A 207 -4.07 13.57 -5.67
C THR A 207 -4.92 14.25 -4.58
N ASP A 208 -5.08 15.57 -4.66
CA ASP A 208 -5.97 16.31 -3.76
C ASP A 208 -7.42 16.15 -4.20
N ILE A 209 -8.28 15.61 -3.32
CA ILE A 209 -9.71 15.44 -3.59
C ILE A 209 -10.43 16.76 -3.31
N LYS A 210 -10.86 17.46 -4.35
CA LYS A 210 -11.65 18.69 -4.19
C LYS A 210 -13.11 18.35 -3.93
N LEU A 211 -13.72 18.98 -2.94
CA LEU A 211 -15.11 18.71 -2.54
C LEU A 211 -16.07 19.76 -3.14
N GLU A 212 -17.28 19.33 -3.51
CA GLU A 212 -18.37 20.24 -3.82
C GLU A 212 -18.85 20.96 -2.54
N GLN A 213 -19.32 22.21 -2.66
CA GLN A 213 -19.81 23.00 -1.54
C GLN A 213 -20.90 22.28 -0.72
N LYS A 214 -21.84 21.60 -1.39
CA LYS A 214 -22.89 20.80 -0.73
C LYS A 214 -22.30 19.67 0.12
N LEU A 215 -21.23 19.03 -0.35
CA LEU A 215 -20.54 17.97 0.40
C LEU A 215 -19.79 18.54 1.61
N VAL A 216 -19.18 19.71 1.49
CA VAL A 216 -18.56 20.42 2.63
C VAL A 216 -19.61 20.69 3.72
N GLU A 217 -20.78 21.19 3.34
CA GLU A 217 -21.90 21.47 4.26
C GLU A 217 -22.47 20.19 4.90
N ALA A 218 -22.48 19.06 4.18
CA ALA A 218 -22.88 17.75 4.69
C ALA A 218 -21.86 17.13 5.68
N GLY A 219 -20.69 17.75 5.87
CA GLY A 219 -19.64 17.29 6.77
C GLY A 219 -18.42 16.68 6.08
N GLY A 220 -18.29 16.85 4.77
CA GLY A 220 -17.11 16.48 3.99
C GLY A 220 -16.93 14.98 3.76
N LEU A 221 -15.74 14.61 3.28
CA LEU A 221 -15.36 13.23 2.98
C LEU A 221 -15.22 12.42 4.29
N HIS A 222 -15.83 11.24 4.32
CA HIS A 222 -15.62 10.27 5.38
C HIS A 222 -14.63 9.20 4.91
N VAL A 223 -13.58 8.93 5.70
CA VAL A 223 -12.55 7.96 5.35
C VAL A 223 -12.67 6.74 6.26
N ILE A 224 -12.75 5.55 5.67
CA ILE A 224 -12.80 4.26 6.36
C ILE A 224 -11.49 3.52 6.05
N VAL A 225 -10.64 3.34 7.04
CA VAL A 225 -9.46 2.46 6.93
C VAL A 225 -9.89 1.06 7.36
N THR A 226 -9.79 0.09 6.45
CA THR A 226 -10.37 -1.24 6.64
C THR A 226 -9.45 -2.25 7.36
N PHE A 227 -8.24 -1.83 7.70
CA PHE A 227 -7.21 -2.65 8.34
C PHE A 227 -6.47 -1.81 9.39
N LEU A 228 -5.79 -2.48 10.34
CA LEU A 228 -4.89 -1.80 11.27
C LEU A 228 -3.51 -1.66 10.61
N PRO A 229 -3.03 -0.44 10.33
CA PRO A 229 -1.74 -0.27 9.68
C PRO A 229 -0.58 -0.59 10.63
N ASN A 230 0.50 -1.16 10.08
CA ASN A 230 1.72 -1.43 10.85
C ASN A 230 2.48 -0.16 11.26
N ASN A 231 2.11 1.01 10.72
CA ASN A 231 2.75 2.28 10.99
C ASN A 231 1.70 3.41 11.04
N CYS A 232 1.77 4.23 12.08
CA CYS A 232 0.98 5.45 12.27
C CYS A 232 0.98 6.40 11.06
N ARG A 233 2.04 6.39 10.24
CA ARG A 233 2.13 7.21 9.02
C ARG A 233 1.01 6.94 8.03
N ILE A 234 0.53 5.71 7.94
CA ILE A 234 -0.53 5.32 7.03
C ILE A 234 -1.86 5.90 7.52
N GLU A 235 -2.12 5.86 8.83
CA GLU A 235 -3.29 6.50 9.45
C GLU A 235 -3.25 8.02 9.25
N GLU A 236 -2.11 8.65 9.53
CA GLU A 236 -1.93 10.09 9.33
C GLU A 236 -2.14 10.53 7.87
N GLN A 237 -1.74 9.68 6.90
CA GLN A 237 -1.99 9.91 5.48
C GLN A 237 -3.47 9.78 5.14
N ALA A 238 -4.14 8.75 5.67
CA ALA A 238 -5.59 8.58 5.50
C ALA A 238 -6.38 9.75 6.10
N TYR A 239 -5.99 10.25 7.27
CA TYR A 239 -6.58 11.44 7.88
C TYR A 239 -6.33 12.70 7.05
N GLY A 240 -5.15 12.81 6.43
CA GLY A 240 -4.82 13.89 5.51
C GLY A 240 -5.78 13.99 4.32
N SER A 241 -6.31 12.87 3.83
CA SER A 241 -7.30 12.85 2.75
C SER A 241 -8.69 13.34 3.16
N ALA A 242 -9.02 13.34 4.46
CA ALA A 242 -10.33 13.74 4.98
C ALA A 242 -10.43 15.23 5.36
N ALA A 243 -9.28 15.89 5.55
CA ALA A 243 -9.14 17.17 6.25
C ALA A 243 -9.16 18.41 5.34
#